data_AF-A0A811L8L7-F1
#
_entry.id   AF-A0A811L8L7-F1
#
_cell.length_a   1.000
_cell.length_b   1.000
_cell.length_c   1.000
_cell.angle_alpha   90.00
_cell.angle_beta   90.00
_cell.angle_gamma   90.00
#
_symmetry.space_group_name_H-M   'P 1'
#
loop_
_entity.id
_entity.type
_entity.pdbx_description
1 polymer ?
#
loop_
_entity_poly.entity_id
_entity_poly.type
_entity_poly.pdbx_seq_one_letter_code
_entity_poly.pdbx_strand_id
1 'polypeptide(L)'
;MELPLFNSVEFEKLYNCSLYDDGYFSEARRPNPLVGFVYMTTGITYELLYIPCLITMATPKFFNNSCYKFMFFIGLIDILTIPFNAILYGYFAWKGYVYCDTPGLMYFAAAFTTVSYYN
;
A
#
# COMPACT_ATOMS: atom_id res chain seq x y z
N MET A 1 -6.09 4.14 13.95
CA MET A 1 -4.86 3.33 14.08
C MET A 1 -4.54 2.98 15.53
N GLU A 2 -5.31 3.49 16.50
CA GLU A 2 -5.03 3.33 17.93
C GLU A 2 -5.39 1.95 18.50
N LEU A 3 -6.40 1.29 17.94
CA LEU A 3 -6.96 0.05 18.49
C LEU A 3 -5.93 -1.11 18.53
N PRO A 4 -5.27 -1.54 17.44
CA PRO A 4 -4.33 -2.66 17.52
C PRO A 4 -2.99 -2.30 18.18
N LEU A 5 -2.61 -1.01 18.21
CA LEU A 5 -1.32 -0.58 18.76
C LEU A 5 -1.39 -0.33 20.29
N PHE A 6 -2.53 0.19 20.78
CA PHE A 6 -2.72 0.53 22.18
C PHE A 6 -3.72 -0.38 22.92
N ASN A 7 -4.63 -1.06 22.21
CA ASN A 7 -5.62 -1.96 22.81
C ASN A 7 -5.85 -3.23 21.96
N SER A 8 -4.81 -4.04 21.85
CA SER A 8 -4.84 -5.29 21.07
C SER A 8 -5.95 -6.26 21.49
N VAL A 9 -6.32 -6.28 22.78
CA VAL A 9 -7.39 -7.14 23.31
C VAL A 9 -8.76 -6.74 22.77
N GLU A 10 -9.05 -5.44 22.73
CA GLU A 10 -10.30 -4.93 22.14
C GLU A 10 -10.32 -5.10 20.62
N PHE A 11 -9.16 -4.92 19.97
CA PHE A 11 -9.01 -5.17 18.55
C PHE A 11 -9.29 -6.64 18.18
N GLU A 12 -8.71 -7.58 18.91
CA GLU A 12 -8.98 -9.01 18.70
C GLU A 12 -10.46 -9.33 18.93
N LYS A 13 -11.12 -8.71 19.91
CA LYS A 13 -12.56 -8.93 20.12
C LYS A 13 -13.42 -8.49 18.93
N LEU A 14 -13.04 -7.40 18.25
CA LEU A 14 -13.81 -6.81 17.16
C LEU A 14 -13.45 -7.36 15.77
N TYR A 15 -12.18 -7.72 15.55
CA TYR A 15 -11.64 -8.10 14.24
C TYR A 15 -11.05 -9.52 14.21
N ASN A 16 -11.39 -10.39 15.18
CA ASN A 16 -11.05 -11.80 15.07
C ASN A 16 -11.80 -12.46 13.91
N CYS A 17 -11.16 -13.47 13.34
CA CYS A 17 -11.72 -14.29 12.28
C CYS A 17 -12.21 -15.65 12.79
N SER A 18 -12.25 -15.85 14.12
CA SER A 18 -12.59 -17.12 14.79
C SER A 18 -14.05 -17.53 14.69
N LEU A 19 -14.90 -16.68 14.11
CA LEU A 19 -16.30 -17.01 13.84
C LEU A 19 -16.45 -18.04 12.71
N TYR A 20 -15.45 -18.17 11.84
CA TYR A 20 -15.50 -19.02 10.65
C TYR A 20 -14.51 -20.18 10.78
N ASP A 21 -14.89 -21.34 10.24
CA ASP A 21 -14.04 -22.52 10.19
C ASP A 21 -12.75 -22.29 9.38
N ASP A 22 -11.71 -23.05 9.74
CA ASP A 22 -10.43 -23.05 9.04
C ASP A 22 -10.64 -23.35 7.55
N GLY A 23 -10.27 -22.39 6.70
CA GLY A 23 -10.42 -22.51 5.24
C GLY A 23 -11.66 -21.85 4.64
N TYR A 24 -12.63 -21.39 5.43
CA TYR A 24 -13.82 -20.68 4.92
C TYR A 24 -13.46 -19.50 4.00
N PHE A 25 -12.52 -18.67 4.43
CA PHE A 25 -12.07 -17.52 3.64
C PHE A 25 -11.36 -17.92 2.35
N SER A 26 -10.72 -19.10 2.33
CA SER A 26 -10.04 -19.62 1.14
C SER A 26 -11.02 -20.02 0.05
N GLU A 27 -12.20 -20.54 0.43
CA GLU A 27 -13.30 -20.89 -0.46
C GLU A 27 -14.13 -19.67 -0.87
N ALA A 28 -14.26 -18.70 0.04
CA ALA A 28 -14.97 -17.44 -0.20
C ALA A 28 -14.15 -16.44 -1.04
N ARG A 29 -12.88 -16.73 -1.39
CA ARG A 29 -12.04 -15.82 -2.19
C ARG A 29 -12.71 -15.52 -3.51
N ARG A 30 -12.80 -14.23 -3.83
CA ARG A 30 -13.27 -13.72 -5.12
C ARG A 30 -12.10 -13.02 -5.81
N PRO A 31 -11.18 -13.77 -6.43
CA PRO A 31 -10.05 -13.17 -7.13
C PRO A 31 -10.55 -12.35 -8.31
N ASN A 32 -10.04 -11.13 -8.45
CA ASN A 32 -10.25 -10.29 -9.61
C ASN A 32 -8.90 -10.07 -10.31
N PRO A 33 -8.48 -11.02 -11.18
CA PRO A 33 -7.17 -10.97 -11.82
C PRO A 33 -7.04 -9.77 -12.76
N LEU A 34 -8.14 -9.28 -13.36
CA LEU A 34 -8.11 -8.09 -14.22
C LEU A 34 -7.74 -6.85 -13.42
N VAL A 35 -8.41 -6.62 -12.29
CA VAL A 35 -8.10 -5.51 -11.38
C VAL A 35 -6.68 -5.67 -10.86
N GLY A 36 -6.30 -6.86 -10.38
CA GLY A 36 -4.95 -7.11 -9.89
C GLY A 36 -3.88 -6.81 -10.94
N PHE A 37 -4.09 -7.22 -12.19
CA PHE A 37 -3.18 -6.94 -13.30
C PHE A 37 -3.02 -5.45 -13.58
N VAL A 38 -4.13 -4.72 -13.68
CA VAL A 38 -4.12 -3.28 -13.96
C VAL A 38 -3.41 -2.52 -12.84
N TYR A 39 -3.66 -2.87 -11.58
CA TYR A 39 -3.00 -2.22 -10.44
C TYR A 39 -1.50 -2.52 -10.39
N MET A 40 -1.09 -3.78 -10.57
CA MET A 40 0.34 -4.14 -10.56
C MET A 40 1.10 -3.50 -11.71
N THR A 41 0.54 -3.54 -12.93
CA THR A 41 1.22 -2.97 -14.11
C THR A 41 1.34 -1.46 -14.05
N THR A 42 0.28 -0.75 -13.63
CA THR A 42 0.35 0.71 -13.44
C THR A 42 1.30 1.09 -12.32
N GLY A 43 1.25 0.39 -11.17
CA GLY A 43 2.18 0.61 -10.05
C GLY A 43 3.64 0.46 -10.45
N ILE A 44 4.00 -0.64 -11.11
CA ILE A 44 5.38 -0.88 -11.60
C ILE A 44 5.81 0.20 -12.60
N THR A 45 4.92 0.58 -13.51
CA THR A 45 5.22 1.61 -14.52
C THR A 45 5.53 2.95 -13.86
N TYR A 46 4.72 3.35 -12.87
CA TYR A 46 4.97 4.58 -12.12
C TYR A 46 6.28 4.50 -11.33
N GLU A 47 6.55 3.39 -10.63
CA GLU A 47 7.79 3.21 -9.86
C GLU A 47 9.04 3.40 -10.74
N LEU A 48 9.03 2.78 -11.92
CA LEU A 48 10.14 2.89 -12.88
C LEU A 48 10.31 4.30 -13.47
N LEU A 49 9.23 5.08 -13.56
CA LEU A 49 9.28 6.47 -14.02
C LEU A 49 9.73 7.43 -12.92
N TYR A 50 9.31 7.20 -11.67
CA TYR A 50 9.63 8.08 -10.54
C TYR A 50 11.13 8.07 -10.22
N ILE A 51 11.80 6.92 -10.29
CA ILE A 51 13.24 6.80 -10.00
C ILE A 51 14.11 7.74 -10.88
N PRO A 52 14.08 7.67 -12.23
CA PRO A 52 14.87 8.57 -13.07
C PRO A 52 14.42 10.04 -12.93
N CYS A 53 13.12 10.28 -12.75
CA CYS A 53 12.61 11.64 -12.53
C CYS A 53 13.20 12.28 -11.26
N LEU A 54 13.26 11.55 -10.13
CA LEU A 54 13.88 12.06 -8.91
C LEU A 54 15.38 12.29 -9.05
N ILE A 55 16.10 11.40 -9.76
CA ILE A 55 17.54 11.58 -10.02
C ILE A 55 17.78 12.88 -10.80
N THR A 56 16.96 13.18 -11.80
CA THR A 56 17.09 14.43 -12.56
C THR A 56 16.77 15.66 -11.70
N MET A 57 15.73 15.59 -10.87
CA MET A 57 15.34 16.68 -9.96
C MET A 57 16.35 16.93 -8.84
N ALA A 58 17.12 15.91 -8.44
CA ALA A 58 18.19 16.03 -7.45
C ALA A 58 19.44 16.77 -7.98
N THR A 59 19.52 17.05 -9.30
CA THR A 59 20.67 17.82 -9.81
C THR A 59 20.65 19.26 -9.30
N PRO A 60 21.82 19.83 -8.94
CA PRO A 60 21.92 21.14 -8.29
C PRO A 60 21.33 22.28 -9.12
N LYS A 61 21.25 22.11 -10.45
CA LYS A 61 20.61 23.06 -11.38
C LYS A 61 19.11 23.25 -11.09
N PHE A 62 18.40 22.18 -10.72
CA PHE A 62 16.97 22.23 -10.43
C PHE A 62 16.70 22.35 -8.92
N PHE A 63 17.50 21.68 -8.10
CA PHE A 63 17.31 21.65 -6.64
C PHE A 63 17.51 23.01 -5.95
N ASN A 64 18.17 23.97 -6.61
CA ASN A 64 18.33 25.32 -6.04
C ASN A 64 16.99 26.08 -5.96
N ASN A 65 15.98 25.68 -6.75
CA ASN A 65 14.67 26.31 -6.75
C ASN A 65 13.72 25.65 -5.76
N SER A 66 13.05 26.42 -4.91
CA SER A 66 12.18 25.94 -3.84
C SER A 66 11.05 25.03 -4.33
N CYS A 67 10.54 25.26 -5.55
CA CYS A 67 9.49 24.44 -6.15
C CYS A 67 9.96 22.98 -6.41
N TYR A 68 11.17 22.81 -6.95
CA TYR A 68 11.72 21.47 -7.22
C TYR A 68 12.08 20.72 -5.94
N LYS A 69 12.39 21.41 -4.84
CA LYS A 69 12.60 20.77 -3.53
C LYS A 69 11.32 20.07 -3.04
N PHE A 70 10.18 20.74 -3.07
CA PHE A 70 8.91 20.13 -2.68
C PHE A 70 8.52 18.98 -3.63
N MET A 71 8.67 19.15 -4.94
CA MET A 71 8.41 18.08 -5.91
C MET A 71 9.30 16.86 -5.67
N PHE A 72 10.56 17.06 -5.29
CA PHE A 72 11.47 15.96 -4.92
C PHE A 72 10.99 15.21 -3.67
N PHE A 73 10.55 15.92 -2.62
CA PHE A 73 10.02 15.28 -1.41
C PHE A 73 8.73 14.52 -1.68
N ILE A 74 7.82 15.07 -2.48
CA ILE A 74 6.57 14.40 -2.86
C ILE A 74 6.90 13.13 -3.66
N GLY A 75 7.78 13.21 -4.66
CA GLY A 75 8.15 12.02 -5.43
C GLY A 75 8.88 10.96 -4.59
N LEU A 76 9.60 11.36 -3.53
CA LEU A 76 10.18 10.41 -2.57
C LEU A 76 9.11 9.71 -1.74
N ILE A 77 8.03 10.41 -1.36
CA ILE A 77 6.86 9.79 -0.72
C ILE A 77 6.17 8.84 -1.71
N ASP A 78 6.08 9.19 -2.99
CA ASP A 78 5.46 8.34 -4.01
C ASP A 78 6.21 7.01 -4.17
N ILE A 79 7.55 7.02 -4.25
CA ILE A 79 8.37 5.79 -4.27
C ILE A 79 8.15 4.91 -3.04
N LEU A 80 7.93 5.51 -1.86
CA LEU A 80 7.70 4.74 -0.65
C LEU A 80 6.28 4.14 -0.60
N THR A 81 5.30 4.77 -1.25
CA THR A 81 3.87 4.46 -1.07
C THR A 81 3.27 3.64 -2.20
N ILE A 82 3.70 3.83 -3.44
CA ILE A 82 3.24 3.08 -4.63
C ILE A 82 3.39 1.55 -4.45
N PRO A 83 4.48 1.02 -3.84
CA PRO A 83 4.59 -0.42 -3.61
C PRO A 83 3.47 -0.98 -2.73
N PHE A 84 3.05 -0.24 -1.70
CA PHE A 84 1.98 -0.67 -0.81
C PHE A 84 0.59 -0.43 -1.41
N ASN A 85 0.38 0.69 -2.09
CA ASN A 85 -0.93 1.08 -2.61
C ASN A 85 -1.32 0.37 -3.91
N ALA A 86 -0.37 0.19 -4.83
CA ALA A 86 -0.65 -0.37 -6.16
C ALA A 86 -0.21 -1.82 -6.27
N ILE A 87 1.06 -2.11 -5.96
CA ILE A 87 1.64 -3.45 -6.21
C ILE A 87 1.08 -4.47 -5.22
N LEU A 88 1.12 -4.16 -3.92
CA LEU A 88 0.66 -5.06 -2.87
C LEU A 88 -0.87 -5.29 -2.90
N TYR A 89 -1.67 -4.22 -3.05
CA TYR A 89 -3.12 -4.39 -3.23
C TYR A 89 -3.48 -5.04 -4.56
N GLY A 90 -2.72 -4.79 -5.63
CA GLY A 90 -2.86 -5.52 -6.89
C GLY A 90 -2.61 -7.02 -6.72
N TYR A 91 -1.62 -7.41 -5.92
CA TYR A 91 -1.36 -8.80 -5.56
C TYR A 91 -2.51 -9.40 -4.74
N PHE A 92 -3.04 -8.68 -3.75
CA PHE A 92 -4.20 -9.12 -2.98
C PHE A 92 -5.44 -9.28 -3.87
N ALA A 93 -5.71 -8.34 -4.77
CA ALA A 93 -6.82 -8.42 -5.73
C ALA A 93 -6.67 -9.60 -6.70
N TRP A 94 -5.45 -9.88 -7.16
CA TRP A 94 -5.16 -11.03 -8.02
C TRP A 94 -5.45 -12.36 -7.33
N LYS A 95 -5.05 -12.50 -6.06
CA LYS A 95 -5.27 -13.70 -5.27
C LYS A 95 -6.64 -13.78 -4.61
N GLY A 96 -7.37 -12.66 -4.54
CA GLY A 96 -8.64 -12.55 -3.82
C GLY A 96 -8.46 -12.64 -2.30
N TYR A 97 -7.34 -12.17 -1.77
CA TYR A 97 -7.05 -12.24 -0.34
C TYR A 97 -7.94 -11.27 0.45
N VAL A 98 -8.38 -11.74 1.61
CA VAL A 98 -9.17 -10.96 2.55
C VAL A 98 -8.36 -10.65 3.81
N TYR A 99 -8.86 -9.74 4.65
CA TYR A 99 -8.20 -9.34 5.89
C TYR A 99 -7.74 -10.53 6.74
N CYS A 100 -8.56 -11.58 6.84
CA CYS A 100 -8.26 -12.77 7.64
C CYS A 100 -7.11 -13.63 7.10
N ASP A 101 -6.70 -13.52 5.83
CA ASP A 101 -5.58 -14.28 5.27
C ASP A 101 -4.23 -13.74 5.78
N THR A 102 -4.07 -12.40 5.78
CA THR A 102 -2.84 -11.72 6.19
C THR A 102 -3.16 -10.40 6.92
N PRO A 103 -3.74 -10.45 8.14
CA PRO A 103 -4.29 -9.28 8.81
C PRO A 103 -3.23 -8.22 9.14
N GLY A 104 -2.05 -8.66 9.61
CA GLY A 104 -0.94 -7.76 9.90
C GLY A 104 -0.47 -7.00 8.67
N LEU A 105 -0.23 -7.71 7.55
CA LEU A 105 0.27 -7.10 6.33
C LEU A 105 -0.74 -6.10 5.72
N MET A 106 -2.03 -6.47 5.68
CA MET A 106 -3.07 -5.57 5.17
C MET A 106 -3.24 -4.34 6.07
N TYR A 107 -3.14 -4.52 7.39
CA TYR A 107 -3.20 -3.40 8.34
C TYR A 107 -2.02 -2.45 8.16
N PHE A 108 -0.78 -2.96 8.11
CA PHE A 108 0.41 -2.14 7.91
C PHE A 108 0.39 -1.40 6.56
N ALA A 109 -0.01 -2.09 5.49
CA ALA A 109 -0.12 -1.48 4.16
C ALA A 109 -1.16 -0.34 4.13
N ALA A 110 -2.34 -0.57 4.72
CA ALA A 110 -3.39 0.44 4.83
C ALA A 110 -2.93 1.63 5.67
N ALA A 111 -2.30 1.36 6.82
CA ALA A 111 -1.78 2.36 7.71
C ALA A 111 -0.75 3.26 7.03
N PHE A 112 0.25 2.67 6.40
CA PHE A 112 1.30 3.40 5.69
C PHE A 112 0.73 4.29 4.58
N THR A 113 -0.17 3.72 3.77
CA THR A 113 -0.81 4.45 2.67
C THR A 113 -1.64 5.64 3.18
N THR A 114 -2.44 5.45 4.22
CA THR A 114 -3.28 6.54 4.77
C THR A 114 -2.45 7.68 5.37
N VAL A 115 -1.34 7.40 6.05
CA VAL A 115 -0.45 8.45 6.59
C VAL A 115 0.08 9.35 5.47
N SER A 116 0.36 8.78 4.30
CA SER A 116 0.81 9.55 3.13
C SER A 116 -0.29 10.35 2.45
N TYR A 117 -1.58 9.98 2.59
CA TYR A 117 -2.70 10.77 2.08
C TYR A 117 -3.06 11.99 2.94
N TYR A 118 -2.71 11.98 4.23
CA TYR A 118 -3.01 13.06 5.17
C TYR A 118 -1.83 14.04 5.40
N ASN A 119 -0.75 13.92 4.61
CA ASN A 119 0.41 14.82 4.59
C ASN A 119 0.39 15.67 3.32
#